data_AF-A0A2R6AI42-F1
#
_entry.id   AF-A0A2R6AI42-F1
#
_cell.length_a   1.000
_cell.length_b   1.000
_cell.length_c   1.000
_cell.angle_alpha   90.00
_cell.angle_beta   90.00
_cell.angle_gamma   90.00
#
_symmetry.space_group_name_H-M   'P 1'
#
loop_
_entity.id
_entity.type
_entity.pdbx_description
1 polymer ?
#
loop_
_entity_poly.entity_id
_entity_poly.type
_entity_poly.pdbx_seq_one_letter_code
_entity_poly.pdbx_strand_id
1 'polypeptide(L)'
;MPKVHFEFVEFASVTDFLIGINAYFSAPGIRPFIPIDRYRGFLMHIAPLTSSDEPIVLVFLTNATLPVGVIEFDATTKQYTKVESISRPDKLYFVVVEPKFSTIAEEAIKSFEELKKRQSPEATS
;
A
#
# COMPACT_ATOMS: atom_id res chain seq x y z
N MET A 1 16.26 14.13 -13.53
CA MET A 1 15.03 13.32 -13.43
C MET A 1 13.93 14.22 -12.90
N PRO A 2 12.70 14.16 -13.44
CA PRO A 2 11.58 14.89 -12.84
C PRO A 2 11.44 14.47 -11.36
N LYS A 3 11.22 15.43 -10.49
CA LYS A 3 11.11 15.21 -9.05
C LYS A 3 9.76 14.55 -8.79
N VAL A 4 9.75 13.27 -8.42
CA VAL A 4 8.53 12.59 -7.97
C VAL A 4 8.16 13.15 -6.61
N HIS A 5 6.91 13.57 -6.45
CA HIS A 5 6.38 14.01 -5.15
C HIS A 5 5.55 12.88 -4.55
N PHE A 6 5.88 12.46 -3.33
CA PHE A 6 5.17 11.40 -2.62
C PHE A 6 4.23 11.98 -1.57
N GLU A 7 2.99 11.51 -1.59
CA GLU A 7 2.02 11.70 -0.50
C GLU A 7 1.84 10.37 0.23
N PHE A 8 1.79 10.40 1.56
CA PHE A 8 1.80 9.20 2.39
C PHE A 8 0.53 9.06 3.23
N VAL A 9 -0.01 7.85 3.27
CA VAL A 9 -1.03 7.43 4.24
C VAL A 9 -0.51 6.20 4.97
N GLU A 10 -0.23 6.35 6.26
CA GLU A 10 0.28 5.27 7.11
C GLU A 10 -0.85 4.68 7.97
N PHE A 11 -0.87 3.35 8.08
CA PHE A 11 -1.86 2.63 8.87
C PHE A 11 -1.20 1.83 9.99
N ALA A 12 -1.86 1.81 11.14
CA ALA A 12 -1.41 1.07 12.33
C ALA A 12 -1.54 -0.46 12.19
N SER A 13 -2.40 -0.95 11.30
CA SER A 13 -2.67 -2.37 11.14
C SER A 13 -2.90 -2.78 9.68
N VAL A 14 -2.73 -4.08 9.39
CA VAL A 14 -3.07 -4.68 8.09
C VAL A 14 -4.53 -4.43 7.74
N THR A 15 -5.43 -4.61 8.69
CA THR A 15 -6.87 -4.45 8.45
C THR A 15 -7.20 -3.02 8.04
N ASP A 16 -6.67 -2.02 8.75
CA ASP A 16 -6.90 -0.61 8.40
C ASP A 16 -6.27 -0.25 7.06
N PHE A 17 -5.10 -0.81 6.75
CA PHE A 17 -4.44 -0.67 5.46
C PHE A 17 -5.29 -1.21 4.30
N LEU A 18 -5.84 -2.43 4.43
CA LEU A 18 -6.70 -3.04 3.40
C LEU A 18 -8.01 -2.25 3.22
N ILE A 19 -8.63 -1.82 4.32
CA ILE A 19 -9.84 -0.97 4.27
C ILE A 19 -9.53 0.37 3.62
N GLY A 20 -8.42 1.00 4.01
CA GLY A 20 -7.97 2.29 3.50
C GLY A 20 -7.77 2.23 1.99
N ILE A 21 -6.96 1.30 1.50
CA ILE A 21 -6.75 1.11 0.06
C ILE A 21 -8.08 0.89 -0.67
N ASN A 22 -8.94 0.02 -0.13
CA ASN A 22 -10.25 -0.23 -0.75
C ASN A 22 -11.10 1.05 -0.81
N ALA A 23 -11.13 1.87 0.24
CA ALA A 23 -11.91 3.11 0.26
C ALA A 23 -11.44 4.11 -0.81
N TYR A 24 -10.15 4.16 -1.12
CA TYR A 24 -9.58 5.08 -2.11
C TYR A 24 -9.65 4.56 -3.55
N PHE A 25 -9.61 3.24 -3.76
CA PHE A 25 -9.49 2.65 -5.11
C PHE A 25 -10.64 1.72 -5.53
N SER A 26 -11.68 1.58 -4.71
CA SER A 26 -12.91 0.88 -5.09
C SER A 26 -13.73 1.74 -6.06
N ALA A 27 -13.32 1.76 -7.32
CA ALA A 27 -14.29 1.90 -8.40
C ALA A 27 -14.95 0.52 -8.58
N PRO A 28 -16.25 0.35 -8.25
CA PRO A 28 -16.92 -0.93 -8.41
C PRO A 28 -16.80 -1.40 -9.88
N GLY A 29 -16.28 -2.61 -10.09
CA GLY A 29 -16.34 -3.31 -11.38
C GLY A 29 -15.14 -3.23 -12.32
N ILE A 30 -14.03 -2.55 -11.97
CA ILE A 30 -12.90 -2.38 -12.92
C ILE A 30 -11.70 -3.30 -12.64
N ARG A 31 -11.42 -3.66 -11.37
CA ARG A 31 -10.26 -4.52 -11.04
C ARG A 31 -10.66 -5.73 -10.21
N PRO A 32 -10.27 -6.96 -10.60
CA PRO A 32 -10.54 -8.16 -9.81
C PRO A 32 -9.68 -8.22 -8.54
N PHE A 33 -8.61 -7.44 -8.44
CA PHE A 33 -7.76 -7.34 -7.25
C PHE A 33 -7.00 -6.00 -7.19
N ILE A 34 -6.44 -5.70 -6.02
CA ILE A 34 -5.57 -4.54 -5.79
C ILE A 34 -4.13 -5.03 -5.47
N PRO A 35 -3.08 -4.55 -6.16
CA PRO A 35 -1.72 -4.99 -5.90
C PRO A 35 -1.16 -4.38 -4.61
N ILE A 36 -0.40 -5.17 -3.85
CA ILE A 36 0.36 -4.75 -2.66
C ILE A 36 1.80 -5.24 -2.82
N ASP A 37 2.75 -4.34 -2.68
CA ASP A 37 4.17 -4.69 -2.59
C ASP A 37 4.54 -4.93 -1.13
N ARG A 38 5.09 -6.11 -0.84
CA ARG A 38 5.86 -6.37 0.37
C ARG A 38 7.32 -6.04 0.08
N TYR A 39 7.83 -4.96 0.65
CA TYR A 39 9.18 -4.49 0.37
C TYR A 39 9.84 -3.92 1.61
N ARG A 40 11.03 -4.42 1.96
CA ARG A 40 11.85 -3.96 3.10
C ARG A 40 11.09 -3.80 4.42
N GLY A 41 10.16 -4.71 4.73
CA GLY A 41 9.38 -4.67 5.97
C GLY A 41 8.13 -3.80 5.91
N PHE A 42 7.85 -3.15 4.78
CA PHE A 42 6.61 -2.44 4.52
C PHE A 42 5.68 -3.26 3.63
N LEU A 43 4.38 -3.13 3.88
CA LEU A 43 3.35 -3.36 2.87
C LEU A 43 3.03 -2.01 2.24
N MET A 44 2.97 -1.96 0.91
CA MET A 44 2.78 -0.73 0.16
C MET A 44 1.77 -0.91 -0.96
N HIS A 45 0.88 0.07 -1.12
CA HIS A 45 0.14 0.26 -2.36
C HIS A 45 0.52 1.61 -2.94
N ILE A 46 1.03 1.61 -4.17
CA ILE A 46 1.57 2.79 -4.84
C ILE A 46 0.67 3.11 -6.03
N ALA A 47 0.10 4.31 -6.06
CA ALA A 47 -0.79 4.75 -7.11
C ALA A 47 -0.42 6.16 -7.59
N PRO A 48 -0.44 6.43 -8.92
CA PRO A 48 -0.34 7.80 -9.41
C PRO A 48 -1.61 8.57 -9.07
N LEU A 49 -1.46 9.78 -8.53
CA LEU A 49 -2.57 10.70 -8.23
C LEU A 49 -2.81 11.69 -9.38
N THR A 50 -1.74 12.17 -10.02
CA THR A 50 -1.79 13.09 -11.17
C THR A 50 -0.95 12.57 -12.33
N SER A 51 -1.29 12.96 -13.54
CA SER A 51 -0.52 12.71 -14.77
C SER A 51 0.04 14.01 -15.36
N SER A 52 0.51 14.92 -14.49
CA SER A 52 1.11 16.21 -14.84
C SER A 52 2.64 16.12 -14.95
N ASP A 53 3.28 17.21 -15.39
CA ASP A 53 4.74 17.35 -15.45
C ASP A 53 5.43 17.15 -14.08
N GLU A 54 4.69 17.38 -13.00
CA GLU A 54 5.06 16.99 -11.64
C GLU A 54 4.16 15.82 -11.20
N PRO A 55 4.64 14.57 -11.30
CA PRO A 55 3.84 13.41 -10.91
C PRO A 55 3.74 13.31 -9.38
N ILE A 56 2.51 13.33 -8.88
CA ILE A 56 2.22 13.02 -7.48
C ILE A 56 1.92 11.53 -7.38
N VAL A 57 2.64 10.84 -6.49
CA VAL A 57 2.46 9.43 -6.18
C VAL A 57 1.92 9.30 -4.77
N LEU A 58 0.73 8.70 -4.64
CA LEU A 58 0.14 8.39 -3.36
C LEU A 58 0.59 6.99 -2.91
N VAL A 59 1.13 6.92 -1.70
CA VAL A 59 1.68 5.70 -1.11
C VAL A 59 0.91 5.39 0.17
N PHE A 60 0.16 4.31 0.14
CA PHE A 60 -0.43 3.70 1.33
C PHE A 60 0.61 2.75 1.88
N LEU A 61 0.87 2.79 3.19
CA LEU A 61 1.83 1.88 3.80
C LEU A 61 1.50 1.46 5.23
N THR A 62 2.06 0.33 5.64
CA THR A 62 2.13 -0.13 7.02
C THR A 62 3.37 -1.00 7.23
N ASN A 63 3.93 -1.03 8.45
CA ASN A 63 5.10 -1.87 8.80
C ASN A 63 4.69 -3.30 9.21
N ALA A 64 3.43 -3.67 8.96
CA ALA A 64 2.94 -5.01 9.21
C ALA A 64 3.31 -5.97 8.07
N THR A 65 2.92 -7.24 8.20
CA THR A 65 3.21 -8.27 7.19
C THR A 65 1.94 -8.95 6.71
N LEU A 66 1.95 -9.31 5.42
CA LEU A 66 0.96 -10.18 4.78
C LEU A 66 1.72 -11.29 4.03
N PRO A 67 1.12 -12.50 3.92
CA PRO A 67 1.71 -13.56 3.12
C PRO A 67 1.64 -13.20 1.63
N VAL A 68 2.68 -13.56 0.87
CA VAL A 68 2.71 -13.41 -0.59
C VAL A 68 1.64 -14.30 -1.22
N GLY A 69 0.94 -13.78 -2.21
CA GLY A 69 -0.14 -14.46 -2.94
C GLY A 69 -1.45 -13.68 -2.93
N VAL A 70 -2.55 -14.39 -3.21
CA VAL A 70 -3.89 -13.81 -3.24
C VAL A 70 -4.47 -13.76 -1.84
N ILE A 71 -4.89 -12.57 -1.42
CA ILE A 71 -5.53 -12.31 -0.13
C ILE A 71 -7.00 -11.98 -0.39
N GLU A 72 -7.89 -12.83 0.11
CA GLU A 72 -9.32 -12.54 0.19
C GLU A 72 -9.57 -11.71 1.46
N PHE A 73 -10.33 -10.63 1.33
CA PHE A 73 -10.72 -9.76 2.43
C PHE A 73 -12.25 -9.59 2.48
N ASP A 74 -12.78 -9.77 3.68
CA ASP A 74 -14.19 -9.54 3.99
C ASP A 74 -14.32 -8.20 4.72
N ALA A 75 -14.87 -7.20 4.04
CA ALA A 75 -15.06 -5.87 4.60
C ALA A 75 -16.07 -5.83 5.77
N THR A 76 -16.99 -6.79 5.84
CA THR A 76 -18.00 -6.86 6.91
C THR A 76 -17.41 -7.43 8.19
N THR A 77 -16.67 -8.54 8.09
CA THR A 77 -16.06 -9.19 9.27
C THR A 77 -14.66 -8.66 9.59
N LYS A 78 -14.08 -7.86 8.68
CA LYS A 78 -12.72 -7.33 8.75
C LYS A 78 -11.64 -8.42 8.84
N GLN A 79 -11.95 -9.61 8.34
CA GLN A 79 -11.03 -10.74 8.29
C GLN A 79 -10.42 -10.87 6.90
N TYR A 80 -9.18 -11.32 6.84
CA TYR A 80 -8.52 -11.71 5.60
C TYR A 80 -7.95 -13.12 5.69
N THR A 81 -7.87 -13.78 4.55
CA THR A 81 -7.22 -15.10 4.43
C THR A 81 -6.49 -15.23 3.10
N LYS A 82 -5.43 -16.03 3.09
CA LYS A 82 -4.75 -16.38 1.85
C LYS A 82 -5.55 -17.45 1.11
N VAL A 83 -5.76 -17.24 -0.18
CA VAL A 83 -6.47 -18.18 -1.06
C VAL A 83 -5.60 -18.53 -2.27
N GLU A 84 -5.96 -19.62 -2.96
CA GLU A 84 -5.25 -20.03 -4.19
C GLU A 84 -5.71 -19.23 -5.42
N SER A 85 -6.97 -18.79 -5.44
CA SER A 85 -7.57 -18.11 -6.59
C SER A 85 -8.71 -17.16 -6.21
N ILE A 86 -8.92 -16.15 -7.04
CA ILE A 86 -10.09 -15.25 -6.97
C ILE A 86 -11.32 -16.02 -7.45
N SER A 87 -12.34 -16.14 -6.60
CA SER A 87 -13.53 -16.98 -6.90
C SER A 87 -14.87 -16.37 -6.46
N ARG A 88 -14.87 -15.50 -5.45
CA ARG A 88 -16.09 -14.94 -4.86
C ARG A 88 -16.30 -13.48 -5.26
N PRO A 89 -17.33 -13.16 -6.05
CA PRO A 89 -17.57 -11.77 -6.48
C PRO A 89 -18.00 -10.84 -5.34
N ASP A 90 -18.43 -11.38 -4.19
CA ASP A 90 -18.81 -10.61 -3.00
C ASP A 90 -17.63 -10.24 -2.09
N LYS A 91 -16.40 -10.63 -2.46
CA LYS A 91 -15.19 -10.39 -1.67
C LYS A 91 -14.23 -9.44 -2.37
N LEU A 92 -13.41 -8.78 -1.55
CA LEU A 92 -12.31 -7.95 -2.02
C LEU A 92 -11.06 -8.81 -2.11
N TYR A 93 -10.26 -8.59 -3.14
CA TYR A 93 -9.02 -9.32 -3.31
C TYR A 93 -7.83 -8.39 -3.43
N PHE A 94 -6.73 -8.81 -2.81
CA PHE A 94 -5.44 -8.16 -2.94
C PHE A 94 -4.42 -9.18 -3.43
N VAL A 95 -3.47 -8.75 -4.24
CA VAL A 95 -2.35 -9.58 -4.69
C VAL A 95 -1.09 -9.02 -4.08
N VAL A 96 -0.56 -9.75 -3.09
CA VAL A 96 0.68 -9.40 -2.41
C VAL A 96 1.85 -10.00 -3.19
N VAL A 97 2.73 -9.15 -3.68
CA VAL A 97 3.98 -9.53 -4.35
C VAL A 97 5.17 -9.08 -3.50
N GLU A 98 6.31 -9.75 -3.67
CA GLU A 98 7.56 -9.37 -3.01
C GLU A 98 8.63 -9.12 -4.08
N PRO A 99 8.72 -7.89 -4.60
CA PRO A 99 9.72 -7.58 -5.59
C PRO A 99 11.12 -7.68 -4.96
N LYS A 100 12.08 -8.27 -5.69
CA LYS A 100 13.49 -8.28 -5.26
C LYS A 100 14.11 -6.88 -5.22
N PHE A 101 13.61 -5.98 -6.08
CA PHE A 101 14.06 -4.61 -6.20
C PHE A 101 12.93 -3.75 -6.80
N SER A 102 12.75 -2.54 -6.27
CA SER A 102 11.77 -1.57 -6.77
C SER A 102 12.29 -0.16 -6.55
N THR A 103 12.63 0.56 -7.62
CA THR A 103 13.15 1.94 -7.53
C THR A 103 12.15 2.88 -6.86
N ILE A 104 10.87 2.78 -7.22
CA ILE A 104 9.81 3.63 -6.65
C ILE A 104 9.57 3.32 -5.16
N ALA A 105 9.65 2.05 -4.75
CA ALA A 105 9.51 1.69 -3.35
C ALA A 105 10.71 2.16 -2.51
N GLU A 106 11.94 2.06 -3.03
CA GLU A 106 13.14 2.60 -2.38
C GLU A 106 13.02 4.12 -2.14
N GLU A 107 12.64 4.87 -3.17
CA GLU A 107 12.49 6.33 -3.09
C GLU A 107 11.35 6.74 -2.14
N ALA A 108 10.22 6.02 -2.17
CA ALA A 108 9.09 6.26 -1.28
C ALA A 108 9.45 5.99 0.19
N ILE A 109 10.09 4.86 0.51
CA ILE A 109 10.50 4.52 1.89
C ILE A 109 11.48 5.57 2.42
N LYS A 110 12.49 5.93 1.62
CA LYS A 110 13.46 6.96 2.01
C LYS A 110 12.76 8.29 2.32
N SER A 111 11.87 8.73 1.44
CA SER A 111 11.13 9.99 1.62
C SER A 111 10.22 9.97 2.84
N PHE A 112 9.55 8.84 3.11
CA PHE A 112 8.71 8.64 4.27
C PHE A 112 9.50 8.72 5.59
N GLU A 113 10.63 8.01 5.67
CA GLU A 113 11.48 8.02 6.87
C GLU A 113 12.09 9.41 7.14
N GLU A 114 12.49 10.13 6.10
CA GLU A 114 12.95 11.52 6.22
C GLU A 114 11.84 12.44 6.75
N LEU A 115 10.59 12.27 6.26
CA LEU A 115 9.43 13.03 6.74
C LEU A 115 9.14 12.75 8.21
N LYS A 116 9.11 11.47 8.60
CA LYS A 116 8.93 11.01 9.99
C LYS A 116 9.98 11.62 10.93
N LYS A 117 11.26 11.61 10.54
CA LYS A 117 12.35 12.22 11.32
C LYS A 117 12.14 13.72 11.54
N ARG A 118 11.70 14.45 10.51
CA ARG A 118 11.41 15.89 10.62
C ARG A 118 10.23 16.19 11.54
N GLN A 119 9.25 15.29 11.58
CA GLN A 119 8.06 15.41 12.42
C GLN A 119 8.27 14.89 13.86
N SER A 120 9.40 14.24 14.15
CA SER A 120 9.77 13.75 15.49
C SER A 120 11.15 14.27 15.94
N PRO A 121 11.31 15.58 16.25
CA PRO A 121 12.60 16.14 16.66
C PRO A 121 13.10 15.68 18.04
N GLU A 122 12.27 15.08 18.88
CA GLU A 122 12.60 14.75 20.28
C GLU A 122 12.99 13.28 20.46
N ALA A 123 14.24 12.95 20.13
CA ALA A 123 14.96 11.79 20.70
C ALA A 123 16.48 11.94 20.58
N THR A 124 16.99 13.17 20.69
CA THR A 124 18.44 13.41 20.83
C THR A 124 18.65 14.55 21.82
N SER A 125 18.45 14.22 23.09
CA SER A 125 19.04 14.88 24.25
C SER A 125 20.05 13.94 24.88
#